data_AF-A0A258ZJ39-F1
#
_entry.id   AF-A0A258ZJ39-F1
#
_cell.length_a   1.000
_cell.length_b   1.000
_cell.length_c   1.000
_cell.angle_alpha   90.00
_cell.angle_beta   90.00
_cell.angle_gamma   90.00
#
_symmetry.space_group_name_H-M   'P 1'
#
loop_
_entity.id
_entity.type
_entity.pdbx_description
1 polymer ?
#
loop_
_entity_poly.entity_id
_entity_poly.type
_entity_poly.pdbx_seq_one_letter_code
_entity_poly.pdbx_strand_id
1 'polypeptide(L)'
;MTLAELNQQFGISNHLKFSEISGGLIAAEIGNAHASASIALQGAHLMTYQPHGHEPVIWLSKYAKFAAGKSIRGGVPICWPWFGPHATDAKLPGHGYARTVMWKVLAAKALPDGATFISFGLVDTDATRAQWPYPSSVQIEMTIGKTLRIELVTHNSGKQAFALGEALHTYFHISDVAQMTIRGLEGCDYLDKVGEPARRTQQDGIVIESEVDRVYVDTSADCVIEDRGLKRAIRIAKQGSLSTVVWNPWTEKADKMGDFGHEGHRGMVCVESANAFENVVNVAAGETHRLVVVYSVEALK
;
A
#
# COMPACT_ATOMS: atom_id res chain seq x y z
N MET A 1 -20.48 10.14 8.32
CA MET A 1 -21.36 10.33 7.17
C MET A 1 -22.03 9.01 6.86
N THR A 2 -23.33 9.05 6.58
CA THR A 2 -24.07 7.90 6.06
C THR A 2 -23.65 7.61 4.62
N LEU A 3 -23.99 6.43 4.10
CA LEU A 3 -23.75 6.08 2.69
C LEU A 3 -24.43 7.06 1.71
N ALA A 4 -25.63 7.54 2.06
CA ALA A 4 -26.37 8.51 1.26
C ALA A 4 -25.65 9.86 1.23
N GLU A 5 -25.18 10.35 2.39
CA GLU A 5 -24.41 11.60 2.48
C GLU A 5 -23.09 11.51 1.70
N LEU A 6 -22.39 10.37 1.77
CA LEU A 6 -21.16 10.16 1.00
C LEU A 6 -21.41 10.27 -0.51
N ASN A 7 -22.45 9.60 -1.02
CA ASN A 7 -22.80 9.68 -2.43
C ASN A 7 -23.31 11.06 -2.85
N GLN A 8 -24.06 11.75 -1.98
CA GLN A 8 -24.53 13.10 -2.25
C GLN A 8 -23.38 14.11 -2.32
N GLN A 9 -22.40 14.00 -1.42
CA GLN A 9 -21.31 14.97 -1.30
C GLN A 9 -20.13 14.68 -2.23
N PHE A 10 -19.79 13.41 -2.42
CA PHE A 10 -18.57 13.00 -3.11
C PHE A 10 -18.82 12.07 -4.30
N GLY A 11 -20.06 11.59 -4.50
CA GLY A 11 -20.40 10.79 -5.67
C GLY A 11 -20.24 11.59 -6.96
N ILE A 12 -19.75 10.92 -7.99
CA ILE A 12 -19.57 11.51 -9.32
C ILE A 12 -20.23 10.56 -10.32
N SER A 13 -21.26 11.06 -11.01
CA SER A 13 -22.04 10.26 -11.96
C SER A 13 -21.13 9.53 -12.94
N ASN A 14 -21.32 8.22 -13.06
CA ASN A 14 -20.53 7.30 -13.90
C ASN A 14 -19.01 7.25 -13.62
N HIS A 15 -18.52 7.79 -12.50
CA HIS A 15 -17.09 7.84 -12.17
C HIS A 15 -16.77 7.28 -10.78
N LEU A 16 -17.56 7.66 -9.78
CA LEU A 16 -17.33 7.32 -8.37
C LEU A 16 -18.68 7.18 -7.67
N LYS A 17 -18.87 6.04 -7.00
CA LYS A 17 -19.97 5.84 -6.05
C LYS A 17 -19.43 5.22 -4.77
N PHE A 18 -20.15 5.39 -3.69
CA PHE A 18 -19.90 4.67 -2.45
C PHE A 18 -20.94 3.57 -2.30
N SER A 19 -20.50 2.38 -1.88
CA SER A 19 -21.38 1.25 -1.57
C SER A 19 -20.92 0.50 -0.34
N GLU A 20 -21.86 -0.16 0.33
CA GLU A 20 -21.53 -1.14 1.36
C GLU A 20 -21.01 -2.42 0.68
N ILE A 21 -19.91 -2.94 1.21
CA ILE A 21 -19.31 -4.21 0.83
C ILE A 21 -19.50 -5.22 1.98
N SER A 22 -19.06 -6.46 1.77
CA SER A 22 -19.15 -7.51 2.80
C SER A 22 -18.60 -7.03 4.15
N GLY A 23 -19.19 -7.52 5.24
CA GLY A 23 -18.78 -7.13 6.60
C GLY A 23 -19.17 -5.72 7.02
N GLY A 24 -20.04 -5.05 6.27
CA GLY A 24 -20.58 -3.73 6.62
C GLY A 24 -19.59 -2.57 6.43
N LEU A 25 -18.48 -2.81 5.73
CA LEU A 25 -17.55 -1.74 5.37
C LEU A 25 -18.12 -0.94 4.20
N ILE A 26 -17.76 0.34 4.11
CA ILE A 26 -18.08 1.18 2.95
C ILE A 26 -16.84 1.27 2.08
N ALA A 27 -17.02 1.16 0.76
CA ALA A 27 -15.98 1.36 -0.23
C ALA A 27 -16.38 2.44 -1.25
N ALA A 28 -15.38 3.17 -1.72
CA ALA A 28 -15.44 3.98 -2.93
C ALA A 28 -15.17 3.08 -4.13
N GLU A 29 -16.16 2.94 -5.02
CA GLU A 29 -16.07 2.21 -6.27
C GLU A 29 -15.88 3.20 -7.41
N ILE A 30 -14.73 3.09 -8.08
CA ILE A 30 -14.30 3.98 -9.15
C ILE A 30 -14.30 3.20 -10.46
N GLY A 31 -14.94 3.75 -11.48
CA GLY A 31 -14.82 3.31 -12.86
C GLY A 31 -14.83 4.54 -13.74
N ASN A 32 -13.72 4.85 -14.41
CA ASN A 32 -13.57 6.06 -15.20
C ASN A 32 -13.08 5.74 -16.61
N ALA A 33 -12.61 6.74 -17.37
CA ALA A 33 -12.19 6.52 -18.75
C ALA A 33 -10.98 5.57 -18.89
N HIS A 34 -10.16 5.45 -17.83
CA HIS A 34 -8.85 4.78 -17.89
C HIS A 34 -8.76 3.52 -17.05
N ALA A 35 -9.56 3.39 -15.98
CA ALA A 35 -9.39 2.32 -15.01
C ALA A 35 -10.63 2.07 -14.16
N SER A 36 -10.66 0.90 -13.53
CA SER A 36 -11.50 0.59 -12.37
C SER A 36 -10.66 0.40 -11.11
N ALA A 37 -11.18 0.83 -9.97
CA ALA A 37 -10.55 0.66 -8.66
C ALA A 37 -11.59 0.65 -7.54
N SER A 38 -11.26 0.03 -6.41
CA SER A 38 -12.10 0.01 -5.21
C SER A 38 -11.27 0.36 -3.97
N ILE A 39 -11.75 1.27 -3.13
CA ILE A 39 -11.04 1.75 -1.94
C ILE A 39 -11.94 1.63 -0.71
N ALA A 40 -11.57 0.80 0.27
CA ALA A 40 -12.30 0.76 1.53
C ALA A 40 -12.02 2.03 2.35
N LEU A 41 -13.05 2.61 2.96
CA LEU A 41 -12.89 3.79 3.82
C LEU A 41 -12.10 3.45 5.11
N GLN A 42 -12.23 2.21 5.59
CA GLN A 42 -11.30 1.69 6.59
C GLN A 42 -9.91 1.56 5.96
N GLY A 43 -8.93 2.17 6.61
CA GLY A 43 -7.56 2.19 6.15
C GLY A 43 -7.28 3.07 4.93
N ALA A 44 -8.29 3.78 4.39
CA ALA A 44 -8.24 4.35 3.05
C ALA A 44 -7.59 3.36 2.06
N HIS A 45 -8.01 2.10 2.18
CA HIS A 45 -7.30 0.94 1.69
C HIS A 45 -7.67 0.71 0.23
N LEU A 46 -6.78 1.05 -0.69
CA LEU A 46 -6.95 0.68 -2.11
C LEU A 46 -6.92 -0.85 -2.22
N MET A 47 -8.06 -1.46 -2.50
CA MET A 47 -8.19 -2.91 -2.58
C MET A 47 -7.88 -3.43 -3.98
N THR A 48 -8.31 -2.71 -5.01
CA THR A 48 -8.12 -3.09 -6.42
C THR A 48 -7.75 -1.88 -7.27
N TYR A 49 -7.01 -2.13 -8.35
CA TYR A 49 -6.76 -1.18 -9.43
C TYR A 49 -6.44 -1.95 -10.70
N GLN A 50 -7.17 -1.63 -11.78
CA GLN A 50 -7.02 -2.22 -13.09
C GLN A 50 -7.17 -1.13 -14.15
N PRO A 51 -6.08 -0.71 -14.83
CA PRO A 51 -6.19 0.14 -16.00
C PRO A 51 -6.82 -0.65 -17.16
N HIS A 52 -7.64 0.02 -17.96
CA HIS A 52 -8.30 -0.56 -19.12
C HIS A 52 -7.27 -1.13 -20.11
N GLY A 53 -7.56 -2.31 -20.66
CA GLY A 53 -6.67 -3.02 -21.57
C GLY A 53 -5.55 -3.81 -20.90
N HIS A 54 -5.50 -3.85 -19.57
CA HIS A 54 -4.54 -4.65 -18.81
C HIS A 54 -5.25 -5.58 -17.80
N GLU A 55 -4.58 -6.66 -17.42
CA GLU A 55 -4.95 -7.46 -16.24
C GLU A 55 -4.88 -6.60 -14.96
N PRO A 56 -5.53 -7.00 -13.86
CA PRO A 56 -5.43 -6.31 -12.57
C PRO A 56 -3.97 -6.03 -12.19
N VAL A 57 -3.68 -4.85 -11.64
CA VAL A 57 -2.32 -4.49 -11.19
C VAL A 57 -2.16 -4.76 -9.72
N ILE A 58 -3.20 -4.46 -8.94
CA ILE A 58 -3.22 -4.65 -7.50
C ILE A 58 -3.93 -5.97 -7.19
N TRP A 59 -3.26 -6.83 -6.43
CA TRP A 59 -3.79 -8.12 -6.01
C TRP A 59 -4.59 -7.97 -4.71
N LEU A 60 -5.78 -8.57 -4.70
CA LEU A 60 -6.58 -8.72 -3.49
C LEU A 60 -6.80 -10.22 -3.23
N SER A 61 -6.65 -10.64 -1.97
CA SER A 61 -6.94 -12.03 -1.64
C SER A 61 -8.42 -12.33 -1.88
N LYS A 62 -8.71 -13.44 -2.57
CA LYS A 62 -10.09 -13.96 -2.70
C LYS A 62 -10.68 -14.43 -1.36
N TYR A 63 -9.84 -14.59 -0.34
CA TYR A 63 -10.22 -14.94 1.03
C TYR A 63 -10.10 -13.75 2.00
N ALA A 64 -9.88 -12.54 1.47
CA ALA A 64 -9.82 -11.34 2.29
C ALA A 64 -11.10 -11.22 3.14
N LYS A 65 -10.91 -11.02 4.43
CA LYS A 65 -12.01 -10.80 5.37
C LYS A 65 -12.22 -9.31 5.51
N PHE A 66 -13.43 -8.86 5.24
CA PHE A 66 -13.85 -7.49 5.45
C PHE A 66 -14.52 -7.42 6.82
N ALA A 67 -13.87 -6.73 7.76
CA ALA A 67 -14.40 -6.56 9.11
C ALA A 67 -13.85 -5.26 9.72
N ALA A 68 -14.69 -4.59 10.50
CA ALA A 68 -14.31 -3.40 11.24
C ALA A 68 -13.11 -3.71 12.17
N GLY A 69 -12.10 -2.82 12.17
CA GLY A 69 -10.93 -2.96 13.02
C GLY A 69 -9.91 -4.03 12.57
N LYS A 70 -10.10 -4.66 11.40
CA LYS A 70 -9.20 -5.70 10.87
C LYS A 70 -8.57 -5.28 9.55
N SER A 71 -7.29 -5.60 9.37
CA SER A 71 -6.57 -5.31 8.12
C SER A 71 -7.13 -6.16 6.97
N ILE A 72 -7.25 -5.56 5.80
CA ILE A 72 -7.64 -6.26 4.57
C ILE A 72 -6.40 -6.92 3.95
N ARG A 73 -6.53 -8.18 3.53
CA ARG A 73 -5.42 -8.93 2.91
C ARG A 73 -5.33 -8.67 1.40
N GLY A 74 -4.24 -8.03 0.99
CA GLY A 74 -4.03 -7.57 -0.39
C GLY A 74 -4.22 -6.06 -0.50
N GLY A 75 -4.27 -5.53 -1.72
CA GLY A 75 -4.41 -4.11 -1.95
C GLY A 75 -3.13 -3.31 -1.68
N VAL A 76 -3.31 -2.09 -1.18
CA VAL A 76 -2.26 -1.21 -0.68
C VAL A 76 -2.57 -0.83 0.78
N PRO A 77 -2.32 -1.72 1.75
CA PRO A 77 -2.36 -1.37 3.15
C PRO A 77 -1.39 -0.22 3.47
N ILE A 78 -1.86 0.73 4.27
CA ILE A 78 -1.04 1.82 4.81
C ILE A 78 -0.43 1.37 6.14
N CYS A 79 0.89 1.26 6.17
CA CYS A 79 1.64 1.05 7.40
C CYS A 79 2.00 2.43 7.97
N TRP A 80 1.42 2.81 9.10
CA TRP A 80 1.66 4.10 9.74
C TRP A 80 1.14 4.07 11.19
N PRO A 81 1.87 4.62 12.18
CA PRO A 81 3.12 5.39 12.09
C PRO A 81 4.40 4.57 12.33
N TRP A 82 4.32 3.24 12.25
CA TRP A 82 5.50 2.37 12.23
C TRP A 82 5.35 1.24 11.19
N PHE A 83 6.49 0.70 10.77
CA PHE A 83 6.57 -0.48 9.92
C PHE A 83 6.97 -1.71 10.74
N GLY A 84 6.34 -2.87 10.47
CA GLY A 84 6.62 -4.11 11.21
C GLY A 84 6.15 -4.06 12.67
N PRO A 85 6.71 -4.88 13.57
CA PRO A 85 6.40 -4.83 15.00
C PRO A 85 6.67 -3.44 15.59
N HIS A 86 5.88 -3.01 16.57
CA HIS A 86 6.18 -1.78 17.30
C HIS A 86 7.50 -1.94 18.07
N ALA A 87 8.33 -0.90 18.08
CA ALA A 87 9.70 -0.97 18.60
C ALA A 87 9.78 -1.36 20.10
N THR A 88 8.86 -0.85 20.92
CA THR A 88 8.91 -1.02 22.39
C THR A 88 7.67 -1.64 23.05
N ASP A 89 6.51 -1.71 22.38
CA ASP A 89 5.27 -2.25 22.94
C ASP A 89 4.69 -3.34 22.04
N ALA A 90 4.95 -4.59 22.41
CA ALA A 90 4.50 -5.78 21.68
C ALA A 90 2.96 -5.98 21.69
N LYS A 91 2.21 -5.21 22.48
CA LYS A 91 0.74 -5.26 22.48
C LYS A 91 0.14 -4.44 21.34
N LEU A 92 0.89 -3.48 20.81
CA LEU A 92 0.46 -2.68 19.67
C LEU A 92 0.54 -3.48 18.37
N PRO A 93 -0.35 -3.21 17.40
CA PRO A 93 -0.39 -3.97 16.16
C PRO A 93 0.91 -3.80 15.36
N GLY A 94 1.31 -4.85 14.66
CA GLY A 94 2.31 -4.71 13.61
C GLY A 94 1.79 -3.79 12.50
N HIS A 95 2.69 -2.99 11.92
CA HIS A 95 2.45 -2.04 10.83
C HIS A 95 1.53 -0.87 11.19
N GLY A 96 1.53 -0.44 12.44
CA GLY A 96 0.68 0.66 12.87
C GLY A 96 -0.81 0.32 12.86
N TYR A 97 -1.62 1.35 13.00
CA TYR A 97 -3.07 1.25 13.12
C TYR A 97 -3.82 1.89 11.95
N ALA A 98 -3.13 2.64 11.09
CA ALA A 98 -3.74 3.36 9.98
C ALA A 98 -4.64 2.48 9.11
N ARG A 99 -4.18 1.25 8.78
CA ARG A 99 -4.91 0.24 7.98
C ARG A 99 -6.13 -0.40 8.64
N THR A 100 -6.36 -0.17 9.94
CA THR A 100 -7.47 -0.82 10.70
C THR A 100 -8.50 0.16 11.22
N VAL A 101 -8.32 1.46 11.01
CA VAL A 101 -9.26 2.50 11.49
C VAL A 101 -9.94 3.22 10.33
N MET A 102 -11.01 3.95 10.62
CA MET A 102 -11.75 4.68 9.59
C MET A 102 -11.01 5.94 9.15
N TRP A 103 -11.11 6.22 7.85
CA TRP A 103 -10.71 7.49 7.26
C TRP A 103 -11.94 8.22 6.75
N LYS A 104 -11.91 9.56 6.77
CA LYS A 104 -12.94 10.40 6.16
C LYS A 104 -12.54 10.80 4.75
N VAL A 105 -13.48 10.82 3.82
CA VAL A 105 -13.27 11.42 2.49
C VAL A 105 -13.15 12.93 2.68
N LEU A 106 -12.09 13.53 2.13
CA LEU A 106 -11.84 14.97 2.18
C LEU A 106 -12.26 15.64 0.88
N ALA A 107 -11.94 15.03 -0.26
CA ALA A 107 -12.29 15.52 -1.57
C ALA A 107 -12.40 14.36 -2.58
N ALA A 108 -13.24 14.56 -3.60
CA ALA A 108 -13.30 13.71 -4.77
C ALA A 108 -13.59 14.56 -6.01
N LYS A 109 -12.90 14.30 -7.13
CA LYS A 109 -13.02 15.07 -8.38
C LYS A 109 -12.81 14.16 -9.59
N ALA A 110 -13.61 14.34 -10.63
CA ALA A 110 -13.24 13.89 -11.97
C ALA A 110 -12.26 14.92 -12.56
N LEU A 111 -11.15 14.44 -13.09
CA LEU A 111 -10.12 15.28 -13.69
C LEU A 111 -10.41 15.49 -15.19
N PRO A 112 -9.92 16.59 -15.79
CA PRO A 112 -10.18 16.90 -17.20
C PRO A 112 -9.71 15.84 -18.19
N ASP A 113 -8.70 15.04 -17.83
CA ASP A 113 -8.19 13.94 -18.64
C ASP A 113 -9.02 12.65 -18.51
N GLY A 114 -10.04 12.63 -17.65
CA GLY A 114 -10.90 11.47 -17.39
C GLY A 114 -10.46 10.60 -16.21
N ALA A 115 -9.36 10.93 -15.51
CA ALA A 115 -8.98 10.27 -14.27
C ALA A 115 -9.86 10.70 -13.08
N THR A 116 -9.76 9.97 -11.97
CA THR A 116 -10.47 10.30 -10.72
C THR A 116 -9.45 10.63 -9.64
N PHE A 117 -9.58 11.81 -9.01
CA PHE A 117 -8.87 12.16 -7.79
C PHE A 117 -9.78 11.91 -6.58
N ILE A 118 -9.23 11.31 -5.53
CA ILE A 118 -9.89 11.16 -4.23
C ILE A 118 -8.86 11.31 -3.12
N SER A 119 -9.22 11.98 -2.03
CA SER A 119 -8.37 12.09 -0.84
C SER A 119 -9.10 11.75 0.44
N PHE A 120 -8.35 11.19 1.38
CA PHE A 120 -8.85 10.77 2.68
C PHE A 120 -7.99 11.34 3.80
N GLY A 121 -8.59 11.59 4.95
CA GLY A 121 -7.90 11.97 6.18
C GLY A 121 -8.14 10.93 7.27
N LEU A 122 -7.06 10.54 7.95
CA LEU A 122 -7.14 9.63 9.10
C LEU A 122 -7.99 10.28 10.19
N VAL A 123 -8.96 9.56 10.74
CA VAL A 123 -9.83 10.10 11.80
C VAL A 123 -9.10 10.01 13.14
N ASP A 124 -8.94 11.16 13.79
CA ASP A 124 -8.37 11.21 15.14
C ASP A 124 -9.44 10.99 16.22
N THR A 125 -9.15 10.10 17.16
CA THR A 125 -10.01 9.63 18.25
C THR A 125 -9.15 9.42 19.51
N ASP A 126 -9.77 9.28 20.69
CA ASP A 126 -9.00 8.95 21.90
C ASP A 126 -8.22 7.63 21.76
N ALA A 127 -8.77 6.66 21.04
CA ALA A 127 -8.13 5.37 20.80
C ALA A 127 -6.92 5.45 19.86
N THR A 128 -6.93 6.35 18.87
CA THR A 128 -5.77 6.59 17.99
C THR A 128 -4.72 7.43 18.69
N ARG A 129 -5.11 8.46 19.46
CA ARG A 129 -4.19 9.25 20.29
C ARG A 129 -3.46 8.42 21.35
N ALA A 130 -4.13 7.41 21.91
CA ALA A 130 -3.51 6.48 22.85
C ALA A 130 -2.36 5.66 22.21
N GLN A 131 -2.43 5.38 20.91
CA GLN A 131 -1.39 4.66 20.16
C GLN A 131 -0.32 5.60 19.59
N TRP A 132 -0.68 6.86 19.32
CA TRP A 132 0.21 7.88 18.79
C TRP A 132 -0.03 9.23 19.47
N PRO A 133 0.70 9.52 20.56
CA PRO A 133 0.47 10.72 21.37
C PRO A 133 1.12 11.99 20.77
N TYR A 134 1.39 12.02 19.46
CA TYR A 134 1.94 13.18 18.77
C TYR A 134 0.85 13.89 17.96
N PRO A 135 0.64 15.22 18.18
CA PRO A 135 -0.26 15.99 17.35
C PRO A 135 0.19 15.96 15.89
N SER A 136 -0.59 15.27 15.05
CA SER A 136 -0.28 15.07 13.65
C SER A 136 -1.55 14.94 12.83
N SER A 137 -1.45 15.25 11.54
CA SER A 137 -2.49 14.94 10.57
C SER A 137 -1.93 14.05 9.49
N VAL A 138 -2.73 13.07 9.06
CA VAL A 138 -2.36 12.12 8.02
C VAL A 138 -3.42 12.16 6.94
N GLN A 139 -2.97 12.35 5.70
CA GLN A 139 -3.83 12.34 4.53
C GLN A 139 -3.25 11.39 3.49
N ILE A 140 -4.13 10.76 2.71
CA ILE A 140 -3.74 10.01 1.52
C ILE A 140 -4.50 10.54 0.33
N GLU A 141 -3.77 10.83 -0.74
CA GLU A 141 -4.30 11.32 -2.00
C GLU A 141 -4.07 10.27 -3.08
N MET A 142 -5.10 9.96 -3.85
CA MET A 142 -5.04 8.97 -4.92
C MET A 142 -5.56 9.57 -6.22
N THR A 143 -4.78 9.42 -7.29
CA THR A 143 -5.23 9.71 -8.66
C THR A 143 -5.27 8.41 -9.44
N ILE A 144 -6.47 8.00 -9.83
CA ILE A 144 -6.78 6.75 -10.54
C ILE A 144 -6.96 7.10 -12.01
N GLY A 145 -5.96 6.79 -12.84
CA GLY A 145 -5.99 6.97 -14.30
C GLY A 145 -5.30 5.81 -15.01
N LYS A 146 -4.66 6.09 -16.16
CA LYS A 146 -3.80 5.12 -16.86
C LYS A 146 -2.64 4.65 -15.99
N THR A 147 -2.21 5.53 -15.08
CA THR A 147 -1.33 5.22 -13.96
C THR A 147 -2.10 5.43 -12.65
N LEU A 148 -1.59 4.82 -11.59
CA LEU A 148 -2.09 5.03 -10.24
C LEU A 148 -1.04 5.81 -9.46
N ARG A 149 -1.38 7.03 -9.04
CA ARG A 149 -0.54 7.83 -8.15
C ARG A 149 -1.13 7.82 -6.75
N ILE A 150 -0.30 7.56 -5.75
CA ILE A 150 -0.68 7.60 -4.33
C ILE A 150 0.32 8.47 -3.58
N GLU A 151 -0.17 9.40 -2.76
CA GLU A 151 0.64 10.24 -1.87
C GLU A 151 0.15 10.08 -0.43
N LEU A 152 1.01 9.58 0.46
CA LEU A 152 0.78 9.58 1.90
C LEU A 152 1.49 10.80 2.50
N VAL A 153 0.73 11.65 3.18
CA VAL A 153 1.19 12.94 3.71
C VAL A 153 1.04 12.93 5.21
N THR A 154 2.16 13.08 5.93
CA THR A 154 2.17 13.23 7.39
C THR A 154 2.65 14.62 7.76
N HIS A 155 1.80 15.38 8.42
CA HIS A 155 2.15 16.70 8.96
C HIS A 155 2.27 16.65 10.48
N ASN A 156 3.39 17.11 11.01
CA ASN A 156 3.60 17.29 12.45
C ASN A 156 3.07 18.66 12.88
N SER A 157 1.86 18.70 13.43
CA SER A 157 1.26 19.92 13.98
C SER A 157 1.64 20.17 15.44
N GLY A 158 2.54 19.36 16.00
CA GLY A 158 3.02 19.45 17.37
C GLY A 158 4.21 20.40 17.54
N LYS A 159 4.81 20.33 18.72
CA LYS A 159 6.00 21.12 19.10
C LYS A 159 7.28 20.30 19.18
N GLN A 160 7.19 18.98 19.01
CA GLN A 160 8.29 18.03 19.14
C GLN A 160 8.40 17.23 17.85
N ALA A 161 9.63 16.93 17.44
CA ALA A 161 9.88 16.00 16.34
C ALA A 161 9.48 14.57 16.74
N PHE A 162 9.16 13.74 15.75
CA PHE A 162 8.91 12.31 15.95
C PHE A 162 9.58 11.47 14.85
N ALA A 163 9.94 10.23 15.20
CA ALA A 163 10.40 9.24 14.24
C ALA A 163 9.19 8.53 13.61
N LEU A 164 9.14 8.49 12.29
CA LEU A 164 8.06 7.95 11.49
C LEU A 164 8.56 6.74 10.70
N GLY A 165 7.99 5.58 11.00
CA GLY A 165 8.08 4.41 10.13
C GLY A 165 6.81 4.31 9.29
N GLU A 166 6.94 4.09 8.00
CA GLU A 166 5.74 3.99 7.15
C GLU A 166 5.98 3.12 5.92
N ALA A 167 4.91 2.64 5.32
CA ALA A 167 4.96 1.97 4.02
C ALA A 167 3.61 2.03 3.31
N LEU A 168 3.69 2.05 1.97
CA LEU A 168 2.62 1.57 1.12
C LEU A 168 2.92 0.10 0.79
N HIS A 169 2.25 -0.80 1.51
CA HIS A 169 2.54 -2.25 1.50
C HIS A 169 1.91 -2.93 0.27
N THR A 170 2.28 -2.50 -0.93
CA THR A 170 1.53 -2.85 -2.15
C THR A 170 1.67 -4.31 -2.56
N TYR A 171 0.54 -4.98 -2.71
CA TYR A 171 0.42 -6.33 -3.27
C TYR A 171 0.19 -6.21 -4.78
N PHE A 172 1.17 -6.59 -5.60
CA PHE A 172 1.03 -6.61 -7.04
C PHE A 172 0.49 -7.94 -7.52
N HIS A 173 -0.43 -7.91 -8.48
CA HIS A 173 -0.89 -9.10 -9.18
C HIS A 173 0.11 -9.46 -10.28
N ILE A 174 0.49 -10.73 -10.33
CA ILE A 174 1.41 -11.31 -11.31
C ILE A 174 0.82 -12.62 -11.85
N SER A 175 1.26 -13.07 -13.03
CA SER A 175 0.88 -14.37 -13.59
C SER A 175 1.22 -15.51 -12.64
N ASP A 176 2.49 -15.57 -12.26
CA ASP A 176 3.07 -16.57 -11.39
C ASP A 176 4.39 -16.03 -10.83
N VAL A 177 4.65 -16.22 -9.54
CA VAL A 177 5.89 -15.83 -8.86
C VAL A 177 7.14 -16.42 -9.51
N ALA A 178 7.03 -17.59 -10.15
CA ALA A 178 8.13 -18.22 -10.90
C ALA A 178 8.31 -17.67 -12.33
N GLN A 179 7.42 -16.79 -12.81
CA GLN A 179 7.45 -16.21 -14.16
C GLN A 179 7.73 -14.69 -14.14
N MET A 180 8.21 -14.17 -13.02
CA MET A 180 8.55 -12.76 -12.87
C MET A 180 9.98 -12.53 -12.39
N THR A 181 10.47 -11.31 -12.60
CA THR A 181 11.74 -10.84 -12.03
C THR A 181 11.58 -9.40 -11.59
N ILE A 182 12.08 -9.04 -10.41
CA ILE A 182 12.10 -7.65 -9.93
C ILE A 182 13.47 -7.03 -10.22
N ARG A 183 13.47 -5.86 -10.85
CA ARG A 183 14.65 -5.05 -11.21
C ARG A 183 14.66 -3.74 -10.43
N GLY A 184 15.83 -3.12 -10.34
CA GLY A 184 16.04 -1.79 -9.71
C GLY A 184 16.62 -1.86 -8.30
N LEU A 185 17.03 -3.04 -7.85
CA LEU A 185 17.60 -3.29 -6.52
C LEU A 185 18.96 -3.99 -6.61
N GLU A 186 19.49 -4.20 -7.82
CA GLU A 186 20.84 -4.69 -8.04
C GLU A 186 21.88 -3.77 -7.38
N GLY A 187 22.81 -4.36 -6.64
CA GLY A 187 23.83 -3.66 -5.86
C GLY A 187 23.36 -3.09 -4.52
N CYS A 188 22.07 -3.13 -4.20
CA CYS A 188 21.54 -2.61 -2.93
C CYS A 188 21.74 -3.60 -1.78
N ASP A 189 21.99 -3.06 -0.59
CA ASP A 189 21.99 -3.84 0.65
C ASP A 189 20.55 -4.08 1.13
N TYR A 190 20.32 -5.25 1.69
CA TYR A 190 19.06 -5.60 2.33
C TYR A 190 19.27 -6.39 3.61
N LEU A 191 18.29 -6.27 4.50
CA LEU A 191 18.10 -7.13 5.66
C LEU A 191 17.15 -8.26 5.27
N ASP A 192 17.62 -9.50 5.32
CA ASP A 192 16.75 -10.68 5.18
C ASP A 192 16.13 -11.00 6.53
N LYS A 193 14.79 -11.06 6.59
CA LYS A 193 14.04 -11.35 7.83
C LYS A 193 13.57 -12.79 7.91
N VAL A 194 13.88 -13.62 6.91
CA VAL A 194 13.61 -15.06 6.96
C VAL A 194 14.71 -15.74 7.77
N GLY A 195 14.34 -16.40 8.87
CA GLY A 195 15.29 -17.05 9.76
C GLY A 195 16.06 -16.05 10.63
N GLU A 196 17.38 -16.25 10.78
CA GLU A 196 18.24 -15.30 11.50
C GLU A 196 18.50 -14.06 10.66
N PRO A 197 18.19 -12.84 11.16
CA PRO A 197 18.36 -11.63 10.38
C PRO A 197 19.81 -11.41 9.93
N ALA A 198 20.02 -11.24 8.63
CA ALA A 198 21.33 -11.04 8.04
C ALA A 198 21.31 -9.91 7.00
N ARG A 199 22.36 -9.07 7.01
CA ARG A 199 22.60 -8.09 5.95
C ARG A 199 23.30 -8.75 4.77
N ARG A 200 22.80 -8.51 3.56
CA ARG A 200 23.30 -9.07 2.31
C ARG A 200 23.20 -8.01 1.21
N THR A 201 23.90 -8.22 0.10
CA THR A 201 23.83 -7.34 -1.08
C THR A 201 23.21 -8.10 -2.24
N GLN A 202 22.21 -7.50 -2.87
CA GLN A 202 21.56 -8.07 -4.05
C GLN A 202 22.47 -7.95 -5.27
N GLN A 203 22.67 -9.03 -6.01
CA GLN A 203 23.56 -9.03 -7.17
C GLN A 203 22.78 -8.79 -8.45
N ASP A 204 21.85 -9.69 -8.76
CA ASP A 204 21.03 -9.66 -9.97
C ASP A 204 19.58 -9.27 -9.68
N GLY A 205 18.72 -9.31 -10.69
CA GLY A 205 17.28 -9.19 -10.51
C GLY A 205 16.75 -10.26 -9.54
N ILE A 206 15.71 -9.91 -8.80
CA ILE A 206 15.15 -10.78 -7.77
C ILE A 206 14.23 -11.79 -8.44
N VAL A 207 14.61 -13.06 -8.31
CA VAL A 207 13.76 -14.23 -8.56
C VAL A 207 13.36 -14.82 -7.20
N ILE A 208 12.11 -15.24 -7.06
CA ILE A 208 11.57 -15.77 -5.81
C ILE A 208 11.30 -17.27 -5.97
N GLU A 209 12.12 -18.08 -5.30
CA GLU A 209 12.05 -19.55 -5.31
C GLU A 209 11.75 -20.14 -3.91
N SER A 210 11.59 -19.27 -2.92
CA SER A 210 11.30 -19.59 -1.52
C SER A 210 10.60 -18.40 -0.84
N GLU A 211 10.31 -18.52 0.47
CA GLU A 211 9.88 -17.35 1.25
C GLU A 211 10.92 -16.23 1.12
N VAL A 212 10.42 -15.01 0.92
CA VAL A 212 11.21 -13.78 0.88
C VAL A 212 10.54 -12.75 1.78
N ASP A 213 11.31 -12.14 2.67
CA ASP A 213 10.94 -11.00 3.51
C ASP A 213 12.18 -10.11 3.65
N ARG A 214 12.45 -9.29 2.62
CA ARG A 214 13.70 -8.53 2.49
C ARG A 214 13.41 -7.04 2.54
N VAL A 215 14.19 -6.32 3.33
CA VAL A 215 14.10 -4.87 3.45
C VAL A 215 15.37 -4.26 2.89
N TYR A 216 15.27 -3.73 1.67
CA TYR A 216 16.34 -3.01 1.00
C TYR A 216 16.43 -1.61 1.56
N VAL A 217 17.63 -1.20 1.96
CA VAL A 217 17.91 0.08 2.63
C VAL A 217 18.61 1.04 1.68
N ASP A 218 18.43 2.34 1.90
CA ASP A 218 19.02 3.43 1.13
C ASP A 218 18.64 3.37 -0.36
N THR A 219 17.40 2.94 -0.63
CA THR A 219 16.87 2.80 -1.98
C THR A 219 15.90 3.92 -2.30
N SER A 220 16.20 4.69 -3.34
CA SER A 220 15.32 5.73 -3.90
C SER A 220 14.97 5.48 -5.37
N ALA A 221 15.63 4.50 -6.00
CA ALA A 221 15.39 4.13 -7.39
C ALA A 221 14.02 3.45 -7.57
N ASP A 222 13.53 3.52 -8.80
CA ASP A 222 12.31 2.85 -9.21
C ASP A 222 12.54 1.34 -9.31
N CYS A 223 11.52 0.56 -8.94
CA CYS A 223 11.52 -0.88 -9.18
C CYS A 223 10.68 -1.22 -10.42
N VAL A 224 10.99 -2.32 -11.09
CA VAL A 224 10.19 -2.86 -12.19
C VAL A 224 9.94 -4.35 -11.94
N ILE A 225 8.68 -4.76 -11.96
CA ILE A 225 8.29 -6.17 -11.98
C ILE A 225 8.12 -6.57 -13.45
N GLU A 226 9.04 -7.35 -13.98
CA GLU A 226 8.95 -7.95 -15.32
C GLU A 226 8.18 -9.27 -15.22
N ASP A 227 6.94 -9.31 -15.72
CA ASP A 227 6.07 -10.48 -15.69
C ASP A 227 5.95 -11.09 -17.09
N ARG A 228 6.65 -12.20 -17.32
CA ARG A 228 6.71 -12.88 -18.62
C ARG A 228 5.40 -13.61 -18.95
N GLY A 229 4.70 -14.10 -17.95
CA GLY A 229 3.43 -14.81 -18.14
C GLY A 229 2.31 -13.87 -18.61
N LEU A 230 2.25 -12.65 -18.06
CA LEU A 230 1.31 -11.60 -18.51
C LEU A 230 1.89 -10.70 -19.60
N LYS A 231 3.14 -10.90 -20.02
CA LYS A 231 3.86 -10.10 -21.02
C LYS A 231 3.80 -8.59 -20.74
N ARG A 232 4.01 -8.22 -19.47
CA ARG A 232 3.94 -6.83 -19.01
C ARG A 232 5.02 -6.51 -18.00
N ALA A 233 5.37 -5.23 -17.90
CA ALA A 233 6.18 -4.70 -16.83
C ALA A 233 5.34 -3.74 -15.98
N ILE A 234 5.44 -3.87 -14.66
CA ILE A 234 4.85 -2.94 -13.70
C ILE A 234 5.98 -2.11 -13.12
N ARG A 235 5.99 -0.82 -13.44
CA ARG A 235 6.97 0.14 -12.93
C ARG A 235 6.44 0.79 -11.67
N ILE A 236 7.30 0.87 -10.67
CA ILE A 236 7.03 1.39 -9.33
C ILE A 236 7.97 2.56 -9.11
N ALA A 237 7.50 3.75 -9.45
CA ALA A 237 8.27 4.96 -9.19
C ALA A 237 7.97 5.48 -7.80
N LYS A 238 8.99 5.86 -7.03
CA LYS A 238 8.81 6.30 -5.64
C LYS A 238 9.61 7.55 -5.29
N GLN A 239 9.08 8.35 -4.37
CA GLN A 239 9.75 9.51 -3.80
C GLN A 239 9.41 9.63 -2.31
N GLY A 240 10.32 10.23 -1.53
CA GLY A 240 10.15 10.38 -0.08
C GLY A 240 10.11 9.07 0.71
N SER A 241 10.67 8.00 0.11
CA SER A 241 10.92 6.73 0.79
C SER A 241 12.36 6.29 0.53
N LEU A 242 13.05 5.78 1.55
CA LEU A 242 14.43 5.29 1.45
C LEU A 242 14.57 3.78 1.68
N SER A 243 13.45 3.07 1.82
CA SER A 243 13.44 1.60 1.84
C SER A 243 12.52 1.04 0.76
N THR A 244 12.85 -0.17 0.32
CA THR A 244 12.01 -1.00 -0.54
C THR A 244 11.87 -2.36 0.10
N VAL A 245 10.66 -2.84 0.32
CA VAL A 245 10.44 -4.17 0.89
C VAL A 245 9.98 -5.11 -0.21
N VAL A 246 10.61 -6.27 -0.32
CA VAL A 246 10.14 -7.35 -1.19
C VAL A 246 9.66 -8.49 -0.32
N TRP A 247 8.41 -8.89 -0.51
CA TRP A 247 7.81 -9.95 0.29
C TRP A 247 6.96 -10.90 -0.55
N ASN A 248 7.18 -12.20 -0.33
CA ASN A 248 6.29 -13.26 -0.76
C ASN A 248 6.31 -14.34 0.34
N PRO A 249 5.16 -14.73 0.90
CA PRO A 249 5.12 -15.66 2.03
C PRO A 249 5.50 -17.10 1.67
N TRP A 250 5.48 -17.45 0.39
CA TRP A 250 5.60 -18.83 -0.07
C TRP A 250 4.53 -19.74 0.54
N THR A 251 4.65 -21.05 0.31
CA THR A 251 3.60 -22.04 0.65
C THR A 251 3.32 -22.12 2.15
N GLU A 252 4.32 -22.44 2.98
CA GLU A 252 4.08 -22.77 4.40
C GLU A 252 3.49 -21.62 5.22
N LYS A 253 3.91 -20.37 4.92
CA LYS A 253 3.41 -19.19 5.62
C LYS A 253 2.06 -18.75 5.06
N ALA A 254 1.82 -18.90 3.76
CA ALA A 254 0.50 -18.66 3.16
C ALA A 254 -0.58 -19.60 3.74
N ASP A 255 -0.26 -20.88 3.94
CA ASP A 255 -1.19 -21.87 4.49
C ASP A 255 -1.64 -21.56 5.93
N LYS A 256 -0.78 -20.88 6.69
CA LYS A 256 -1.08 -20.40 8.05
C LYS A 256 -1.92 -19.11 8.05
N MET A 257 -2.06 -18.44 6.90
CA MET A 257 -2.86 -17.23 6.76
C MET A 257 -4.25 -17.55 6.22
N GLY A 258 -5.21 -17.70 7.14
CA GLY A 258 -6.60 -18.00 6.79
C GLY A 258 -7.35 -16.94 5.97
N ASP A 259 -6.72 -15.79 5.69
CA ASP A 259 -7.23 -14.72 4.82
C ASP A 259 -6.47 -14.60 3.48
N PHE A 260 -5.55 -15.52 3.18
CA PHE A 260 -4.65 -15.48 2.02
C PHE A 260 -4.98 -16.56 0.97
N GLY A 261 -5.28 -17.76 1.46
CA GLY A 261 -5.53 -18.95 0.63
C GLY A 261 -4.25 -19.67 0.21
N HIS A 262 -4.35 -20.99 0.05
CA HIS A 262 -3.21 -21.91 -0.20
C HIS A 262 -2.31 -21.47 -1.36
N GLU A 263 -2.92 -21.22 -2.53
CA GLU A 263 -2.19 -20.82 -3.76
C GLU A 263 -2.08 -19.30 -3.95
N GLY A 264 -2.48 -18.50 -2.96
CA GLY A 264 -2.48 -17.04 -3.08
C GLY A 264 -1.10 -16.47 -3.40
N HIS A 265 -0.05 -17.14 -2.94
CA HIS A 265 1.34 -16.66 -2.99
C HIS A 265 1.90 -16.71 -4.40
N ARG A 266 1.33 -17.54 -5.27
CA ARG A 266 1.76 -17.65 -6.67
C ARG A 266 1.36 -16.44 -7.49
N GLY A 267 0.17 -15.89 -7.25
CA GLY A 267 -0.40 -14.80 -8.04
C GLY A 267 -0.08 -13.40 -7.53
N MET A 268 0.85 -13.27 -6.57
CA MET A 268 1.19 -11.99 -5.96
C MET A 268 2.67 -11.85 -5.62
N VAL A 269 3.12 -10.60 -5.54
CA VAL A 269 4.35 -10.22 -4.83
C VAL A 269 4.15 -8.84 -4.21
N CYS A 270 4.70 -8.64 -3.02
CA CYS A 270 4.78 -7.30 -2.45
C CYS A 270 6.08 -6.63 -2.85
N VAL A 271 5.96 -5.40 -3.37
CA VAL A 271 7.07 -4.46 -3.56
C VAL A 271 6.64 -3.14 -2.93
N GLU A 272 7.11 -2.89 -1.72
CA GLU A 272 6.59 -1.86 -0.84
C GLU A 272 7.52 -0.65 -0.84
N SER A 273 6.97 0.54 -1.01
CA SER A 273 7.73 1.78 -0.80
C SER A 273 7.63 2.16 0.67
N ALA A 274 8.76 2.24 1.37
CA ALA A 274 8.78 2.33 2.82
C ALA A 274 9.85 3.27 3.37
N ASN A 275 9.66 3.71 4.60
CA ASN A 275 10.65 4.29 5.48
C ASN A 275 10.73 3.38 6.70
N ALA A 276 11.67 2.42 6.67
CA ALA A 276 11.71 1.32 7.62
C ALA A 276 13.12 1.11 8.17
N PHE A 277 13.21 0.55 9.39
CA PHE A 277 14.47 0.30 10.09
C PHE A 277 15.30 1.57 10.23
N GLU A 278 16.51 1.58 9.67
CA GLU A 278 17.42 2.73 9.71
C GLU A 278 16.92 3.94 8.91
N ASN A 279 15.93 3.73 8.03
CA ASN A 279 15.34 4.77 7.19
C ASN A 279 14.02 5.32 7.74
N VAL A 280 13.76 5.18 9.04
CA VAL A 280 12.68 5.93 9.69
C VAL A 280 12.93 7.44 9.55
N VAL A 281 11.88 8.18 9.24
CA VAL A 281 11.97 9.62 8.98
C VAL A 281 11.82 10.40 10.27
N ASN A 282 12.70 11.36 10.53
CA ASN A 282 12.49 12.32 11.61
C ASN A 282 11.68 13.52 11.11
N VAL A 283 10.40 13.62 11.49
CA VAL A 283 9.52 14.73 11.09
C VAL A 283 9.56 15.81 12.16
N ALA A 284 10.24 16.93 11.86
CA ALA A 284 10.35 18.05 12.79
C ALA A 284 9.01 18.76 13.04
N ALA A 285 8.93 19.54 14.12
CA ALA A 285 7.73 20.30 14.46
C ALA A 285 7.38 21.29 13.34
N GLY A 286 6.12 21.28 12.90
CA GLY A 286 5.64 22.11 11.79
C GLY A 286 5.96 21.55 10.39
N GLU A 287 6.80 20.52 10.28
CA GLU A 287 7.19 19.96 8.98
C GLU A 287 6.16 18.97 8.44
N THR A 288 6.27 18.71 7.13
CA THR A 288 5.46 17.74 6.40
C THR A 288 6.35 16.76 5.67
N HIS A 289 6.12 15.48 5.89
CA HIS A 289 6.72 14.41 5.13
C HIS A 289 5.74 13.83 4.11
N ARG A 290 6.24 13.45 2.93
CA ARG A 290 5.45 12.91 1.83
C ARG A 290 6.09 11.65 1.28
N LEU A 291 5.38 10.54 1.32
CA LEU A 291 5.72 9.33 0.59
C LEU A 291 4.84 9.25 -0.66
N VAL A 292 5.46 9.23 -1.83
CA VAL A 292 4.78 9.26 -3.12
C VAL A 292 5.14 8.01 -3.92
N VAL A 293 4.15 7.39 -4.54
CA VAL A 293 4.34 6.30 -5.49
C VAL A 293 3.51 6.53 -6.75
N VAL A 294 4.04 6.08 -7.88
CA VAL A 294 3.33 5.99 -9.16
C VAL A 294 3.51 4.59 -9.72
N TYR A 295 2.40 3.90 -9.95
CA TYR A 295 2.37 2.60 -10.60
C TYR A 295 1.92 2.76 -12.06
N SER A 296 2.69 2.22 -12.98
CA SER A 296 2.38 2.21 -14.42
C SER A 296 2.65 0.85 -15.03
N VAL A 297 1.86 0.49 -16.04
CA VAL A 297 2.00 -0.78 -16.76
C VAL A 297 2.43 -0.51 -18.20
N GLU A 298 3.39 -1.29 -18.68
CA GLU A 298 3.78 -1.31 -20.09
C GLU A 298 3.87 -2.74 -20.61
N ALA A 299 3.75 -2.92 -21.92
CA ALA A 299 3.92 -4.23 -22.53
C ALA A 299 5.41 -4.61 -22.54
N LEU A 300 5.73 -5.85 -22.17
CA LEU A 300 7.06 -6.40 -22.43
C LEU A 300 7.17 -6.74 -23.91
N LYS A 301 8.26 -6.26 -24.53
CA LYS A 301 8.60 -6.56 -25.92
C LYS A 301 9.12 -7.98 -26.08
#